data_AF-A0A174JXH4-F1
#
_entry.id   AF-A0A174JXH4-F1
#
_cell.length_a   1.000
_cell.length_b   1.000
_cell.length_c   1.000
_cell.angle_alpha   90.00
_cell.angle_beta   90.00
_cell.angle_gamma   90.00
#
_symmetry.space_group_name_H-M   'P 1'
#
loop_
_entity.id
_entity.type
_entity.pdbx_description
1 polymer ?
#
loop_
_entity_poly.entity_id
_entity_poly.type
_entity_poly.pdbx_seq_one_letter_code
_entity_poly.pdbx_strand_id
1 'polypeptide(L)' 'MGRFVNPDNSAFQDVLNSKVYVDKTGLLDYINSVIDTTDKFICNSRPRRFGKTITADMITAYYSKPHWV' A
#
# COMPACT_ATOMS: atom_id res chain seq x y z
N MET A 1 -12.18 -27.05 7.01
CA MET A 1 -12.50 -25.66 6.61
C MET A 1 -12.44 -24.79 7.86
N GLY A 2 -11.29 -24.13 8.09
CA GLY A 2 -11.08 -23.31 9.29
C GLY A 2 -11.49 -21.86 9.03
N ARG A 3 -12.32 -21.30 9.91
CA ARG A 3 -12.70 -19.88 9.93
C ARG A 3 -11.43 -19.04 10.18
N PHE A 4 -10.86 -18.45 9.14
CA PHE A 4 -9.90 -17.35 9.27
C PHE A 4 -10.67 -16.03 9.26
N VAL A 5 -11.45 -15.79 10.32
CA VAL A 5 -12.06 -14.47 10.49
C VAL A 5 -11.23 -13.75 11.54
N ASN A 6 -10.31 -12.92 11.03
CA ASN A 6 -9.48 -11.98 11.78
C ASN A 6 -8.67 -12.62 12.94
N PRO A 7 -7.68 -13.51 12.65
CA PRO A 7 -6.63 -13.77 13.63
C PRO A 7 -5.99 -12.43 14.03
N ASP A 8 -5.54 -12.33 15.27
CA ASP A 8 -4.92 -11.12 15.79
C ASP A 8 -3.77 -10.61 14.89
N ASN A 9 -3.36 -9.36 15.10
CA ASN A 9 -2.38 -8.72 14.22
C ASN A 9 -0.92 -9.19 14.47
N SER A 10 -0.73 -10.31 15.18
CA SER A 10 0.58 -10.87 15.54
C SER A 10 1.43 -11.18 14.30
N ALA A 11 0.82 -11.78 13.28
CA ALA A 11 1.48 -12.07 12.01
C ALA A 11 1.95 -10.80 11.27
N PHE A 12 1.20 -9.69 11.39
CA PHE A 12 1.63 -8.40 10.84
C PHE A 12 2.83 -7.85 11.62
N GLN A 13 2.82 -7.98 12.95
CA GLN A 13 3.94 -7.55 13.79
C GLN A 13 5.22 -8.34 13.48
N ASP A 14 5.12 -9.65 13.24
CA ASP A 14 6.26 -10.48 12.84
C ASP A 14 6.83 -10.05 11.48
N VAL A 15 5.96 -9.69 10.54
CA VAL A 15 6.37 -9.12 9.25
C VAL A 15 7.06 -7.78 9.44
N LEU A 16 6.53 -6.85 10.25
CA LEU A 16 7.19 -5.57 10.55
C LEU A 16 8.60 -5.75 11.12
N ASN A 17 8.81 -6.76 11.97
CA ASN A 17 10.09 -7.06 12.59
C ASN A 17 11.07 -7.81 11.65
N SER A 18 10.62 -8.25 10.47
CA SER A 18 11.44 -9.00 9.54
C SER A 18 12.38 -8.10 8.72
N LYS A 19 13.61 -8.56 8.47
CA LYS A 19 14.63 -7.79 7.70
C LYS A 19 14.21 -7.45 6.27
N VAL A 20 13.24 -8.19 5.73
CA VAL A 20 12.76 -8.05 4.35
C VAL A 20 11.58 -7.09 4.24
N TYR A 21 11.00 -6.66 5.35
CA TYR A 21 9.94 -5.68 5.34
C TYR A 21 10.51 -4.30 5.00
N VAL A 22 9.89 -3.68 3.99
CA VAL A 22 10.17 -2.31 3.59
C VAL A 22 8.88 -1.55 3.78
N ASP A 23 8.91 -0.59 4.70
CA ASP A 23 7.80 0.33 4.84
C ASP A 23 7.64 1.15 3.55
N LYS A 24 6.40 1.18 3.04
CA LYS A 24 6.04 1.89 1.81
C LYS A 24 5.24 3.16 2.08
N THR A 25 5.00 3.53 3.34
CA THR A 25 4.30 4.77 3.71
C THR A 25 4.99 6.01 3.16
N GLY A 26 6.32 6.02 3.04
CA GLY A 26 7.05 7.13 2.41
C GLY A 26 6.66 7.41 0.95
N LEU A 27 6.06 6.44 0.25
CA LEU A 27 5.45 6.68 -1.06
C LEU A 27 4.21 7.59 -0.96
N LEU A 28 3.40 7.42 0.09
CA LEU A 28 2.23 8.25 0.35
C LEU A 28 2.64 9.68 0.69
N ASP A 29 3.71 9.88 1.45
CA ASP A 29 4.24 11.21 1.77
C ASP A 29 4.59 11.98 0.49
N TYR A 30 5.31 11.33 -0.43
CA TYR A 30 5.62 11.91 -1.73
C TYR A 30 4.35 12.21 -2.54
N ILE A 31 3.43 11.26 -2.66
CA ILE A 31 2.18 11.45 -3.43
C ILE A 31 1.38 12.63 -2.87
N ASN A 32 1.20 12.69 -1.55
CA ASN A 32 0.50 13.77 -0.86
C ASN A 32 1.13 15.14 -1.13
N SER A 33 2.47 15.21 -1.25
CA SER A 33 3.16 16.47 -1.54
C SER A 33 2.91 17.00 -2.95
N VAL A 34 2.57 16.12 -3.92
CA VAL A 34 2.41 16.50 -5.34
C VAL A 34 0.97 16.41 -5.87
N ILE A 35 0.03 15.84 -5.11
CA ILE A 35 -1.32 15.51 -5.59
C ILE A 35 -2.11 16.72 -6.13
N ASP A 36 -1.96 17.88 -5.51
CA ASP A 36 -2.64 19.13 -5.89
C ASP A 36 -1.76 20.04 -6.77
N THR A 37 -0.76 19.46 -7.43
CA THR A 37 0.20 20.21 -8.26
C THR A 37 0.14 19.76 -9.74
N THR A 38 0.98 20.38 -10.57
CA THR A 38 1.21 19.92 -11.95
C THR A 38 1.96 18.59 -12.01
N ASP A 39 2.63 18.20 -10.93
CA ASP A 39 3.54 17.05 -10.87
C ASP A 39 2.86 15.76 -10.39
N LYS A 40 1.52 15.79 -10.26
CA LYS A 40 0.68 14.66 -9.79
C LYS A 40 0.75 13.39 -10.66
N PHE A 41 1.33 13.46 -11.86
CA PHE A 41 1.39 12.34 -12.79
C PHE A 41 2.60 11.44 -12.52
N ILE A 42 2.39 10.36 -11.75
CA ILE A 42 3.45 9.47 -11.28
C ILE A 42 3.48 8.17 -12.09
N CYS A 43 4.68 7.76 -12.53
CA CYS A 43 4.91 6.48 -13.21
C CYS A 43 5.46 5.42 -12.24
N ASN A 44 4.72 4.32 -12.04
CA ASN A 44 5.18 3.18 -11.26
C ASN A 44 5.81 2.09 -12.16
N SER A 45 7.08 2.25 -12.52
CA SER A 45 7.83 1.32 -13.38
C SER A 45 8.79 0.44 -12.57
N ARG A 46 8.76 -0.88 -12.79
CA ARG A 46 9.61 -1.91 -12.15
C ARG A 46 9.67 -3.18 -13.02
N PRO A 47 10.55 -4.18 -12.76
CA PRO A 47 10.52 -5.48 -13.44
C PRO A 47 9.24 -6.31 -13.18
N ARG A 48 9.05 -7.40 -13.93
CA ARG A 48 7.92 -8.34 -13.76
C ARG A 48 7.90 -8.92 -12.34
N ARG A 49 6.71 -9.07 -11.72
CA ARG A 49 6.48 -9.57 -10.35
C ARG A 49 7.02 -8.71 -9.19
N PHE A 50 7.50 -7.50 -9.44
CA PHE A 50 7.93 -6.57 -8.38
C PHE A 50 6.80 -5.71 -7.78
N GLY A 51 5.58 -6.27 -7.66
CA GLY A 51 4.50 -5.65 -6.88
C GLY A 51 3.94 -4.33 -7.41
N LYS A 52 4.05 -4.04 -8.71
CA LYS A 52 3.50 -2.81 -9.32
C LYS A 52 1.99 -2.64 -9.08
N THR A 53 1.21 -3.67 -9.42
CA THR A 53 -0.25 -3.70 -9.23
C THR A 53 -0.60 -3.53 -7.76
N ILE A 54 0.08 -4.26 -6.86
CA ILE A 54 -0.13 -4.16 -5.41
C ILE A 54 0.07 -2.72 -4.91
N THR A 55 1.12 -2.02 -5.39
CA THR A 55 1.34 -0.62 -5.01
C THR A 55 0.21 0.28 -5.51
N ALA A 56 -0.29 0.08 -6.74
CA ALA A 56 -1.42 0.86 -7.25
C ALA A 56 -2.71 0.58 -6.46
N ASP A 57 -2.98 -0.67 -6.10
CA ASP A 57 -4.14 -1.08 -5.31
C ASP A 57 -4.05 -0.50 -3.88
N MET A 58 -2.87 -0.50 -3.26
CA MET A 58 -2.62 0.10 -1.95
C MET A 58 -2.89 1.61 -1.94
N ILE A 59 -2.37 2.32 -2.95
CA ILE A 59 -2.63 3.76 -3.13
C ILE A 59 -4.14 4.00 -3.31
N THR A 60 -4.77 3.22 -4.19
CA THR A 60 -6.21 3.32 -4.45
C THR A 60 -7.01 3.11 -3.17
N ALA A 61 -6.71 2.07 -2.39
CA ALA A 61 -7.39 1.78 -1.13
C ALA A 61 -7.23 2.90 -0.10
N TYR A 62 -6.03 3.50 -0.01
CA TYR A 62 -5.75 4.60 0.91
C TYR A 62 -6.57 5.86 0.60
N TYR A 63 -6.67 6.25 -0.68
CA TYR A 63 -7.41 7.46 -1.07
C TYR A 63 -8.89 7.23 -1.34
N SER A 64 -9.31 5.98 -1.60
CA SER A 64 -10.72 5.64 -1.79
C SER A 64 -11.47 5.81 -0.46
N LYS A 65 -12.56 6.58 -0.48
CA LYS A 65 -13.51 6.56 0.64
C LYS A 65 -14.37 5.31 0.55
N PRO A 66 -14.79 4.71 1.67
CA PRO A 66 -15.80 3.66 1.65
C PRO A 66 -17.07 4.19 0.97
N HIS A 67 -17.43 3.62 -0.17
CA HIS A 67 -18.64 3.97 -0.90
C HIS A 67 -19.84 3.25 -0.26
N TRP A 68 -20.13 3.54 1.01
CA TRP A 68 -21.39 3.17 1.66
C TRP A 68 -22.27 4.40 1.74
N VAL A 69 -22.83 4.78 0.58
CA VAL A 69 -24.01 5.63 0.43
C VAL A 69 -25.00 4.83 -0.39
#